data_AF-A0A6F8T354-F1
#
_entry.id   AF-A0A6F8T354-F1
#
_cell.length_a   1.000
_cell.length_b   1.000
_cell.length_c   1.000
_cell.angle_alpha   90.00
_cell.angle_beta   90.00
_cell.angle_gamma   90.00
#
_symmetry.space_group_name_H-M   'P 1'
#
loop_
_entity.id
_entity.type
_entity.pdbx_description
1 polymer ?
#
loop_
_entity_poly.entity_id
_entity_poly.type
_entity_poly.pdbx_seq_one_letter_code
_entity_poly.pdbx_strand_id
1 'polypeptide(L)'
;MNIDQVRLIIDPMINSLSDIKTVNDEIISNARLDIDGGLNELREAEKITLKQYQDMMLQNRDELKLRITAGELIDQQFQRLSNLQAEASTKTQGFNLPNTTSTHDLEKLMALLQIRRAITEDKKEELCLTTLFQTVEACKNHLDEFGSFESKTIPLLKKEEQYVVSLHKQMEHFKLDEPNSKDIERYIKKLEEFRAIQKKYLNDPNISEDEEQIMQQLYRNISVTSIKVIDDLIMGNGGVDDDEFQNEISAHVLTAWKQSQKIEITSGFKGFINAICNVIKLAPIFNITNSSIINKMNDIKNELFLNTEEDSDFEDEDEDDENRRLLERRGP
;
A
#
# COMPACT_ATOMS: atom_id res chain seq x y z
N MET A 1 -11.32 -27.08 20.73
CA MET A 1 -10.34 -26.75 21.76
C MET A 1 -11.05 -26.29 23.02
N ASN A 2 -10.53 -26.64 24.19
CA ASN A 2 -10.97 -26.09 25.48
C ASN A 2 -10.22 -24.77 25.78
N ILE A 3 -10.59 -24.08 26.87
CA ILE A 3 -10.02 -22.77 27.23
C ILE A 3 -8.51 -22.82 27.46
N ASP A 4 -7.99 -23.89 28.07
CA ASP A 4 -6.56 -24.03 28.37
C ASP A 4 -5.74 -24.20 27.07
N GLN A 5 -6.25 -24.97 26.11
CA GLN A 5 -5.64 -25.12 24.79
C GLN A 5 -5.61 -23.81 24.01
N VAL A 6 -6.68 -23.01 24.09
CA VAL A 6 -6.74 -21.70 23.43
C VAL A 6 -5.75 -20.73 24.07
N ARG A 7 -5.64 -20.72 25.40
CA ARG A 7 -4.68 -19.87 26.13
C ARG A 7 -3.22 -20.19 25.81
N LEU A 8 -2.87 -21.47 25.71
CA LEU A 8 -1.52 -21.90 25.32
C LEU A 8 -1.10 -21.34 23.95
N ILE A 9 -2.06 -21.08 23.05
CA ILE A 9 -1.79 -20.50 21.73
C ILE A 9 -1.81 -18.96 21.79
N ILE A 10 -2.80 -18.38 22.48
CA ILE A 10 -3.07 -16.94 22.43
C ILE A 10 -2.19 -16.11 23.37
N ASP A 11 -1.86 -16.60 24.57
CA ASP A 11 -1.14 -15.81 25.56
C ASP A 11 0.26 -15.38 25.08
N PRO A 12 1.05 -16.25 24.41
CA PRO A 12 2.31 -15.81 23.77
C PRO A 12 2.10 -14.76 22.67
N MET A 13 1.00 -14.85 21.91
CA MET A 13 0.67 -13.88 20.87
C MET A 13 0.30 -12.52 21.48
N ILE A 14 -0.45 -12.50 22.58
CA ILE A 14 -0.78 -11.28 23.33
C ILE A 14 0.48 -10.58 23.82
N ASN A 15 1.42 -11.34 24.40
CA ASN A 15 2.67 -10.77 24.91
C ASN A 15 3.49 -10.15 23.77
N SER A 16 3.71 -10.90 22.69
CA SER A 16 4.44 -10.40 21.51
C SER A 16 3.78 -9.15 20.91
N LEU A 17 2.45 -9.17 20.79
CA LEU A 17 1.70 -8.04 20.26
C LEU A 17 1.77 -6.81 21.18
N SER A 18 1.87 -7.02 22.50
CA SER A 18 2.05 -5.94 23.47
C SER A 18 3.40 -5.26 23.33
N ASP A 19 4.47 -6.05 23.17
CA ASP A 19 5.82 -5.51 22.95
C ASP A 19 5.87 -4.71 21.64
N ILE A 20 5.27 -5.23 20.57
CA ILE A 20 5.17 -4.53 19.28
C ILE A 20 4.37 -3.23 19.41
N LYS A 21 3.27 -3.24 20.16
CA LYS A 21 2.45 -2.05 20.39
C LYS A 21 3.25 -0.95 21.10
N THR A 22 3.97 -1.30 22.16
CA THR A 22 4.81 -0.33 22.89
C THR A 22 5.84 0.32 21.98
N VAL A 23 6.57 -0.47 21.19
CA VAL A 23 7.55 0.08 20.24
C VAL A 23 6.87 0.97 19.20
N ASN A 24 5.70 0.57 18.68
CA ASN A 24 4.98 1.36 17.70
C ASN A 24 4.50 2.71 18.27
N ASP A 25 3.98 2.70 19.50
CA ASP A 25 3.49 3.91 20.19
C ASP A 25 4.65 4.87 20.52
N GLU A 26 5.83 4.36 20.87
CA GLU A 26 7.05 5.16 21.04
C GLU A 26 7.48 5.84 19.73
N ILE A 27 7.47 5.11 18.61
CA ILE A 27 7.81 5.68 17.30
C ILE A 27 6.81 6.78 16.91
N ILE A 28 5.51 6.56 17.16
CA ILE A 28 4.47 7.59 16.92
C ILE A 28 4.76 8.84 17.77
N SER A 29 5.07 8.66 19.05
CA SER A 29 5.37 9.77 19.96
C SER A 29 6.58 10.58 19.49
N ASN A 30 7.68 9.90 19.15
CA ASN A 30 8.90 10.54 18.66
C ASN A 30 8.66 11.29 17.35
N ALA A 31 7.98 10.67 16.37
CA ALA A 31 7.67 11.31 15.10
C ALA A 31 6.80 12.57 15.28
N ARG A 32 5.85 12.56 16.22
CA ARG A 32 5.05 13.75 16.57
C ARG A 32 5.89 14.85 17.20
N LEU A 33 6.73 14.51 18.18
CA LEU A 33 7.62 15.48 18.84
C LEU A 33 8.53 16.19 17.84
N ASP A 34 9.10 15.44 16.90
CA ASP A 34 9.93 15.99 15.83
C ASP A 34 9.15 16.93 14.89
N ILE A 35 7.94 16.54 14.50
CA ILE A 35 7.07 17.33 13.61
C ILE A 35 6.57 18.60 14.29
N ASP A 36 6.17 18.52 15.56
CA ASP A 36 5.50 19.60 16.28
C ASP A 36 6.47 20.68 16.77
N GLY A 37 7.75 20.35 16.93
CA GLY A 37 8.74 21.33 17.37
C GLY A 37 10.20 20.91 17.24
N GLY A 38 10.53 19.63 17.46
CA GLY A 38 11.92 19.17 17.54
C GLY A 38 12.75 19.51 16.30
N LEU A 39 12.21 19.32 15.09
CA LEU A 39 12.91 19.69 13.85
C LEU A 39 13.02 21.20 13.67
N ASN A 40 12.03 21.98 14.12
CA ASN A 40 12.09 23.43 14.03
C ASN A 40 13.17 24.00 14.96
N GLU A 41 13.27 23.48 16.18
CA GLU A 41 14.34 23.86 17.13
C GLU A 41 15.74 23.54 16.57
N LEU A 42 15.92 22.37 15.94
CA LEU A 42 17.18 22.00 15.29
C LEU A 42 17.52 22.94 14.12
N ARG A 43 16.50 23.40 13.38
CA ARG A 43 16.67 24.35 12.27
C ARG A 43 17.05 25.73 12.79
N GLU A 44 16.35 26.23 13.80
CA GLU A 44 16.62 27.54 14.43
C GLU A 44 17.99 27.60 15.10
N ALA A 45 18.45 26.47 15.66
CA ALA A 45 19.79 26.32 16.22
C ALA A 45 20.88 26.06 15.15
N GLU A 46 20.55 26.16 13.86
CA GLU A 46 21.45 25.92 12.71
C GLU A 46 22.15 24.54 12.72
N LYS A 47 21.57 23.55 13.42
CA LYS A 47 22.10 22.18 13.48
C LYS A 47 21.74 21.36 12.24
N ILE A 48 20.72 21.78 11.51
CA ILE A 48 20.29 21.19 10.24
C ILE A 48 20.01 22.28 9.22
N THR A 49 20.27 21.98 7.94
CA THR A 49 19.94 22.88 6.82
C THR A 49 18.43 22.91 6.54
N LEU A 50 17.95 23.94 5.84
CA LEU A 50 16.55 24.02 5.40
C LEU A 50 16.13 22.80 4.55
N LYS A 51 17.03 22.29 3.71
CA LYS A 51 16.78 21.09 2.90
C LYS A 51 16.60 19.85 3.78
N GLN A 52 17.52 19.63 4.73
CA GLN A 52 17.41 18.53 5.68
C GLN A 52 16.12 18.61 6.51
N TYR A 53 15.74 19.82 6.96
CA TYR A 53 14.48 20.04 7.65
C TYR A 53 13.27 19.59 6.80
N GLN A 54 13.22 19.99 5.53
CA GLN A 54 12.12 19.62 4.62
C GLN A 54 12.06 18.10 4.37
N ASP A 55 13.21 17.47 4.11
CA ASP A 55 13.32 16.04 3.86
C ASP A 55 12.90 15.22 5.11
N MET A 56 13.39 15.61 6.30
CA MET A 56 13.04 14.95 7.56
C MET A 56 11.57 15.17 7.95
N MET A 57 11.00 16.35 7.69
CA MET A 57 9.57 16.61 7.90
C MET A 57 8.69 15.71 7.03
N LEU A 58 9.09 15.50 5.77
CA LEU A 58 8.36 14.60 4.88
C LEU A 58 8.47 13.14 5.38
N GLN A 59 9.68 12.69 5.69
CA GLN A 59 9.92 11.34 6.20
C GLN A 59 9.13 11.06 7.49
N ASN A 60 9.16 11.98 8.46
CA ASN A 60 8.45 11.80 9.73
C ASN A 60 6.93 11.78 9.54
N ARG A 61 6.38 12.54 8.58
CA ARG A 61 4.95 12.49 8.25
C ARG A 61 4.56 11.15 7.63
N ASP A 62 5.39 10.64 6.72
CA ASP A 62 5.16 9.34 6.09
C ASP A 62 5.27 8.20 7.12
N GLU A 63 6.30 8.21 7.97
CA GLU A 63 6.48 7.24 9.07
C GLU A 63 5.30 7.31 10.04
N LEU A 64 4.88 8.51 10.47
CA LEU A 64 3.75 8.67 11.37
C LEU A 64 2.46 8.07 10.78
N LYS A 65 2.20 8.31 9.49
CA LYS A 65 1.05 7.74 8.80
C LYS A 65 1.11 6.21 8.81
N LEU A 66 2.26 5.63 8.46
CA LEU A 66 2.46 4.18 8.46
C LEU A 66 2.25 3.57 9.84
N ARG A 67 2.79 4.21 10.89
CA ARG A 67 2.72 3.71 12.27
C ARG A 67 1.34 3.83 12.89
N ILE A 68 0.58 4.87 12.55
CA ILE A 68 -0.84 4.97 12.93
C ILE A 68 -1.62 3.79 12.34
N THR A 69 -1.45 3.52 11.03
CA THR A 69 -2.10 2.37 10.39
C THR A 69 -1.65 1.05 11.00
N ALA A 70 -0.36 0.88 11.32
CA ALA A 70 0.13 -0.30 12.02
C ALA A 70 -0.52 -0.45 13.41
N GLY A 71 -0.67 0.65 14.15
CA GLY A 71 -1.36 0.68 15.45
C GLY A 71 -2.80 0.19 15.36
N GLU A 72 -3.55 0.62 14.34
CA GLU A 72 -4.92 0.16 14.11
C GLU A 72 -5.00 -1.35 13.85
N LEU A 73 -4.04 -1.92 13.11
CA LEU A 73 -3.96 -3.36 12.85
C LEU A 73 -3.62 -4.15 14.12
N ILE A 74 -2.70 -3.63 14.95
CA ILE A 74 -2.35 -4.19 16.26
C ILE A 74 -3.60 -4.24 17.14
N ASP A 75 -4.36 -3.15 17.22
CA ASP A 75 -5.57 -3.08 18.04
C ASP A 75 -6.67 -4.04 17.55
N GLN A 76 -6.82 -4.20 16.24
CA GLN A 76 -7.72 -5.21 15.65
C GLN A 76 -7.33 -6.63 16.04
N GLN A 77 -6.03 -6.95 16.03
CA GLN A 77 -5.56 -8.26 16.45
C GLN A 77 -5.75 -8.49 17.95
N PHE A 78 -5.49 -7.50 18.80
CA PHE A 78 -5.82 -7.59 20.23
C PHE A 78 -7.30 -7.90 20.45
N GLN A 79 -8.18 -7.16 19.78
CA GLN A 79 -9.61 -7.38 19.90
C GLN A 79 -10.00 -8.81 19.47
N ARG A 80 -9.41 -9.33 18.40
CA ARG A 80 -9.64 -10.71 17.95
C ARG A 80 -9.20 -11.72 19.01
N LEU A 81 -8.01 -11.56 19.59
CA LEU A 81 -7.47 -12.45 20.63
C LEU A 81 -8.34 -12.41 21.91
N SER A 82 -8.80 -11.24 22.33
CA SER A 82 -9.72 -11.10 23.47
C SER A 82 -11.07 -11.78 23.20
N ASN A 83 -11.61 -11.67 21.99
CA ASN A 83 -12.84 -12.36 21.60
C ASN A 83 -12.67 -13.88 21.62
N LEU A 84 -11.52 -14.39 21.16
CA LEU A 84 -11.21 -15.82 21.21
C LEU A 84 -11.13 -16.33 22.64
N GLN A 85 -10.49 -15.59 23.55
CA GLN A 85 -10.46 -15.93 24.98
C GLN A 85 -11.88 -15.99 25.58
N ALA A 86 -12.77 -15.07 25.20
CA ALA A 86 -14.16 -15.07 25.66
C ALA A 86 -14.95 -16.28 25.12
N GLU A 87 -14.83 -16.58 23.82
CA GLU A 87 -15.54 -17.72 23.19
C GLU A 87 -15.02 -19.10 23.65
N ALA A 88 -13.74 -19.19 24.04
CA ALA A 88 -13.10 -20.43 24.49
C ALA A 88 -13.71 -21.07 25.73
N SER A 89 -14.52 -20.33 26.48
CA SER A 89 -15.34 -20.85 27.58
C SER A 89 -16.40 -21.89 27.15
N THR A 90 -16.74 -21.94 25.85
CA THR A 90 -17.84 -22.80 25.32
C THR A 90 -17.41 -23.92 24.37
N LYS A 91 -16.15 -23.90 23.88
CA LYS A 91 -15.50 -24.76 22.84
C LYS A 91 -15.29 -23.99 21.53
N THR A 92 -14.02 -23.78 21.18
CA THR A 92 -13.57 -23.08 19.96
C THR A 92 -13.06 -24.07 18.92
N GLN A 93 -13.41 -23.89 17.65
CA GLN A 93 -12.80 -24.65 16.56
C GLN A 93 -11.42 -24.10 16.20
N GLY A 94 -10.60 -24.93 15.57
CA GLY A 94 -9.27 -24.53 15.12
C GLY A 94 -9.06 -24.95 13.68
N PHE A 95 -8.40 -24.09 12.91
CA PHE A 95 -7.79 -24.48 11.64
C PHE A 95 -6.51 -25.25 11.94
N ASN A 96 -6.44 -26.51 11.52
CA ASN A 96 -5.29 -27.36 11.78
C ASN A 96 -4.45 -27.50 10.52
N LEU A 97 -3.15 -27.23 10.66
CA LEU A 97 -2.13 -27.48 9.65
C LEU A 97 -1.21 -28.60 10.15
N PRO A 98 -1.44 -29.86 9.73
CA PRO A 98 -0.62 -30.99 10.14
C PRO A 98 0.83 -30.82 9.67
N ASN A 99 1.80 -31.31 10.46
CA ASN A 99 3.21 -31.39 10.05
C ASN A 99 3.46 -32.26 8.80
N THR A 100 2.46 -33.04 8.36
CA THR A 100 2.50 -33.84 7.14
C THR A 100 2.04 -33.07 5.90
N THR A 101 1.64 -31.81 6.02
CA THR A 101 1.23 -31.00 4.86
C THR A 101 2.43 -30.77 3.94
N SER A 102 2.28 -31.05 2.65
CA SER A 102 3.35 -30.93 1.68
C SER A 102 3.63 -29.47 1.31
N THR A 103 4.84 -29.15 0.81
CA THR A 103 5.16 -27.82 0.25
C THR A 103 4.13 -27.40 -0.79
N HIS A 104 3.72 -28.35 -1.65
CA HIS A 104 2.73 -28.10 -2.67
C HIS A 104 1.35 -27.71 -2.10
N ASP A 105 0.88 -28.41 -1.05
CA ASP A 105 -0.39 -28.06 -0.40
C ASP A 105 -0.32 -26.70 0.32
N LEU A 106 0.85 -26.37 0.89
CA LEU A 106 1.09 -25.05 1.48
C LEU A 106 1.04 -23.94 0.42
N GLU A 107 1.67 -24.13 -0.73
CA GLU A 107 1.62 -23.19 -1.85
C GLU A 107 0.19 -22.99 -2.38
N LYS A 108 -0.56 -24.09 -2.51
CA LYS A 108 -1.99 -24.02 -2.87
C LYS A 108 -2.80 -23.19 -1.89
N LEU A 109 -2.59 -23.46 -0.59
CA LEU A 109 -3.29 -22.76 0.47
C LEU A 109 -2.90 -21.28 0.52
N MET A 110 -1.61 -20.96 0.34
CA MET A 110 -1.13 -19.57 0.25
C MET A 110 -1.79 -18.81 -0.90
N ALA A 111 -1.82 -19.39 -2.10
CA ALA A 111 -2.46 -18.78 -3.27
C ALA A 111 -3.95 -18.52 -3.01
N LEU A 112 -4.70 -19.53 -2.52
CA LEU A 112 -6.11 -19.38 -2.16
C LEU A 112 -6.36 -18.27 -1.13
N LEU A 113 -5.52 -18.22 -0.09
CA LEU A 113 -5.62 -17.20 0.95
C LEU A 113 -5.34 -15.81 0.40
N GLN A 114 -4.34 -15.64 -0.48
CA GLN A 114 -4.04 -14.36 -1.14
C GLN A 114 -5.20 -13.87 -1.99
N ILE A 115 -5.76 -14.75 -2.83
CA ILE A 115 -6.92 -14.42 -3.67
C ILE A 115 -8.07 -13.94 -2.80
N ARG A 116 -8.37 -14.69 -1.75
CA ARG A 116 -9.50 -14.38 -0.89
C ARG A 116 -9.31 -13.09 -0.09
N ARG A 117 -8.08 -12.81 0.35
CA ARG A 117 -7.69 -11.53 0.99
C ARG A 117 -7.83 -10.36 0.04
N ALA A 118 -7.53 -10.55 -1.24
CA ALA A 118 -7.60 -9.49 -2.23
C ALA A 118 -9.04 -9.07 -2.55
N ILE A 119 -10.02 -9.96 -2.36
CA ILE A 119 -11.42 -9.77 -2.79
C ILE A 119 -12.38 -9.46 -1.66
N THR A 120 -12.02 -9.78 -0.41
CA THR A 120 -12.93 -9.56 0.72
C THR A 120 -13.00 -8.08 1.11
N GLU A 121 -14.22 -7.60 1.31
CA GLU A 121 -14.53 -6.29 1.89
C GLU A 121 -14.79 -6.40 3.41
N ASP A 122 -14.98 -7.62 3.93
CA ASP A 122 -15.18 -7.86 5.35
C ASP A 122 -13.83 -7.80 6.08
N LYS A 123 -13.59 -6.69 6.80
CA LYS A 123 -12.37 -6.49 7.59
C LYS A 123 -12.08 -7.65 8.57
N LYS A 124 -13.11 -8.34 9.07
CA LYS A 124 -12.93 -9.48 9.99
C LYS A 124 -12.51 -10.73 9.23
N GLU A 125 -13.07 -10.96 8.05
CA GLU A 125 -12.60 -12.02 7.15
C GLU A 125 -11.16 -11.74 6.72
N GLU A 126 -10.84 -10.51 6.32
CA GLU A 126 -9.48 -10.10 5.94
C GLU A 126 -8.46 -10.37 7.06
N LEU A 127 -8.81 -10.03 8.32
CA LEU A 127 -7.97 -10.26 9.48
C LEU A 127 -7.72 -11.76 9.74
N CYS A 128 -8.79 -12.57 9.66
CA CYS A 128 -8.69 -14.02 9.79
C CYS A 128 -7.80 -14.62 8.69
N LEU A 129 -8.07 -14.30 7.43
CA LEU A 129 -7.32 -14.81 6.29
C LEU A 129 -5.85 -14.37 6.32
N THR A 130 -5.56 -13.16 6.80
CA THR A 130 -4.17 -12.69 6.99
C THR A 130 -3.45 -13.50 8.05
N THR A 131 -4.12 -13.83 9.15
CA THR A 131 -3.56 -14.69 10.21
C THR A 131 -3.28 -16.11 9.70
N LEU A 132 -4.21 -16.67 8.92
CA LEU A 132 -4.01 -17.96 8.25
C LEU A 132 -2.82 -17.88 7.29
N PHE A 133 -2.76 -16.85 6.43
CA PHE A 133 -1.70 -16.69 5.43
C PHE A 133 -0.32 -16.63 6.07
N GLN A 134 -0.13 -15.77 7.07
CA GLN A 134 1.15 -15.63 7.79
C GLN A 134 1.59 -16.93 8.46
N THR A 135 0.64 -17.71 9.00
CA THR A 135 0.96 -19.00 9.63
C THR A 135 1.38 -20.04 8.58
N VAL A 136 0.69 -20.08 7.44
CA VAL A 136 1.02 -21.01 6.34
C VAL A 136 2.37 -20.66 5.72
N GLU A 137 2.62 -19.37 5.48
CA GLU A 137 3.92 -18.86 4.99
C GLU A 137 5.06 -19.23 5.95
N ALA A 138 4.88 -19.02 7.25
CA ALA A 138 5.87 -19.43 8.25
C ALA A 138 6.14 -20.95 8.24
N CYS A 139 5.09 -21.77 8.05
CA CYS A 139 5.26 -23.22 7.96
C CYS A 139 5.98 -23.63 6.67
N LYS A 140 5.71 -22.97 5.53
CA LYS A 140 6.43 -23.20 4.29
C LYS A 140 7.91 -22.84 4.43
N ASN A 141 8.21 -21.66 4.98
CA ASN A 141 9.60 -21.23 5.20
C ASN A 141 10.35 -22.21 6.12
N HIS A 142 9.71 -22.66 7.20
CA HIS A 142 10.29 -23.70 8.07
C HIS A 142 10.51 -25.04 7.34
N LEU A 143 9.57 -25.46 6.49
CA LEU A 143 9.70 -26.68 5.70
C LEU A 143 10.85 -26.57 4.69
N ASP A 144 11.00 -25.42 4.04
CA ASP A 144 12.05 -25.15 3.06
C ASP A 144 13.45 -25.10 3.74
N GLU A 145 13.53 -24.50 4.93
CA GLU A 145 14.80 -24.33 5.67
C GLU A 145 15.23 -25.59 6.44
N PHE A 146 14.28 -26.30 7.06
CA PHE A 146 14.56 -27.37 8.03
C PHE A 146 14.01 -28.73 7.61
N GLY A 147 13.31 -28.83 6.48
CA GLY A 147 12.72 -30.08 5.98
C GLY A 147 11.51 -30.58 6.77
N SER A 148 11.08 -29.86 7.82
CA SER A 148 9.88 -30.16 8.60
C SER A 148 9.42 -28.96 9.43
N PHE A 149 8.16 -28.99 9.87
CA PHE A 149 7.61 -28.03 10.83
C PHE A 149 6.69 -28.76 11.83
N GLU A 150 6.44 -28.15 12.99
CA GLU A 150 5.49 -28.70 13.96
C GLU A 150 4.04 -28.36 13.57
N SER A 151 3.11 -29.29 13.79
CA SER A 151 1.69 -29.06 13.54
C SER A 151 1.21 -27.77 14.19
N LYS A 152 0.53 -26.91 13.43
CA LYS A 152 -0.03 -25.65 13.93
C LYS A 152 -1.53 -25.73 14.00
N THR A 153 -2.10 -25.17 15.08
CA THR A 153 -3.53 -24.96 15.20
C THR A 153 -3.79 -23.48 15.40
N ILE A 154 -4.65 -22.92 14.55
CA ILE A 154 -5.04 -21.52 14.61
C ILE A 154 -6.48 -21.46 15.15
N PRO A 155 -6.71 -20.88 16.34
CA PRO A 155 -8.05 -20.77 16.89
C PRO A 155 -8.91 -19.82 16.05
N LEU A 156 -10.16 -20.23 15.82
CA LEU A 156 -11.14 -19.53 14.99
C LEU A 156 -12.28 -19.01 15.86
N LEU A 157 -12.68 -17.77 15.66
CA LEU A 157 -13.97 -17.30 16.17
C LEU A 157 -15.09 -18.08 15.49
N LYS A 158 -16.24 -18.22 16.15
CA LYS A 158 -17.40 -18.93 15.59
C LYS A 158 -17.82 -18.40 14.22
N LYS A 159 -17.71 -17.08 14.02
CA LYS A 159 -18.01 -16.41 12.73
C LYS A 159 -16.95 -16.67 11.67
N GLU A 160 -15.72 -17.03 12.05
CA GLU A 160 -14.62 -17.32 11.13
C GLU A 160 -14.69 -18.75 10.58
N GLU A 161 -15.41 -19.65 11.25
CA GLU A 161 -15.60 -21.04 10.82
C GLU A 161 -16.16 -21.12 9.39
N GLN A 162 -17.11 -20.25 9.04
CA GLN A 162 -17.70 -20.22 7.70
C GLN A 162 -16.66 -19.88 6.62
N TYR A 163 -15.67 -19.02 6.94
CA TYR A 163 -14.65 -18.64 5.99
C TYR A 163 -13.76 -19.84 5.68
N VAL A 164 -13.34 -20.56 6.73
CA VAL A 164 -12.52 -21.76 6.62
C VAL A 164 -13.23 -22.91 5.91
N VAL A 165 -14.53 -23.13 6.17
CA VAL A 165 -15.31 -24.16 5.45
C VAL A 165 -15.32 -23.91 3.95
N SER A 166 -15.50 -22.66 3.53
CA SER A 166 -15.44 -22.29 2.11
C SER A 166 -14.02 -22.50 1.54
N LEU A 167 -12.98 -22.19 2.32
CA LEU A 167 -11.58 -22.37 1.90
C LEU A 167 -11.24 -23.84 1.66
N HIS A 168 -11.63 -24.74 2.57
CA HIS A 168 -11.40 -26.18 2.40
C HIS A 168 -12.10 -26.74 1.15
N LYS A 169 -13.34 -26.31 0.87
CA LYS A 169 -14.06 -26.73 -0.35
C LYS A 169 -13.33 -26.32 -1.61
N GLN A 170 -12.77 -25.11 -1.64
CA GLN A 170 -11.98 -24.64 -2.79
C GLN A 170 -10.69 -25.44 -2.91
N MET A 171 -10.02 -25.71 -1.79
CA MET A 171 -8.76 -26.47 -1.76
C MET A 171 -8.89 -27.88 -2.34
N GLU A 172 -10.02 -28.57 -2.14
CA GLU A 172 -10.30 -29.89 -2.73
C GLU A 172 -10.31 -29.89 -4.26
N HIS A 173 -10.67 -28.77 -4.87
CA HIS A 173 -10.80 -28.62 -6.34
C HIS A 173 -9.64 -27.83 -6.95
N PHE A 174 -8.75 -27.28 -6.13
CA PHE A 174 -7.68 -26.38 -6.54
C PHE A 174 -6.52 -27.15 -7.18
N LYS A 175 -6.34 -26.96 -8.49
CA LYS A 175 -5.20 -27.50 -9.23
C LYS A 175 -4.17 -26.40 -9.43
N LEU A 176 -2.98 -26.62 -8.89
CA LEU A 176 -1.85 -25.71 -9.04
C LEU A 176 -0.79 -26.42 -9.86
N ASP A 177 -0.90 -26.31 -11.18
CA ASP A 177 0.16 -26.79 -12.06
C ASP A 177 1.20 -25.66 -12.22
N GLU A 178 2.49 -25.99 -12.38
CA GLU A 178 3.60 -25.01 -12.47
C GLU A 178 3.36 -23.82 -13.43
N PRO A 179 2.77 -24.01 -14.64
CA PRO A 179 2.45 -22.89 -15.53
C PRO A 179 1.41 -21.95 -14.92
N ASN A 180 0.36 -22.50 -14.32
CA ASN A 180 -0.74 -21.75 -13.73
C ASN A 180 -0.30 -21.01 -12.48
N SER A 181 0.67 -21.52 -11.72
CA SER A 181 1.18 -20.86 -10.50
C SER A 181 1.72 -19.45 -10.78
N LYS A 182 2.54 -19.28 -11.83
CA LYS A 182 3.11 -17.97 -12.21
C LYS A 182 2.04 -17.01 -12.71
N ASP A 183 1.07 -17.53 -13.47
CA ASP A 183 -0.05 -16.72 -13.95
C ASP A 183 -0.97 -16.29 -12.80
N ILE A 184 -1.29 -17.19 -11.89
CA ILE A 184 -2.06 -16.89 -10.67
C ILE A 184 -1.37 -15.77 -9.87
N GLU A 185 -0.07 -15.89 -9.60
CA GLU A 185 0.70 -14.88 -8.88
C GLU A 185 0.67 -13.52 -9.59
N ARG A 186 0.83 -13.52 -10.92
CA ARG A 186 0.76 -12.31 -11.75
C ARG A 186 -0.62 -11.63 -11.66
N TYR A 187 -1.71 -12.39 -11.65
CA TYR A 187 -3.07 -11.84 -11.54
C TYR A 187 -3.43 -11.40 -10.13
N ILE A 188 -2.97 -12.11 -9.10
CA ILE A 188 -3.07 -11.69 -7.70
C ILE A 188 -2.39 -10.32 -7.53
N LYS A 189 -1.17 -10.16 -8.05
CA LYS A 189 -0.44 -8.89 -7.98
C LYS A 189 -1.21 -7.74 -8.64
N LYS A 190 -1.79 -7.95 -9.83
CA LYS A 190 -2.64 -6.94 -10.49
C LYS A 190 -3.84 -6.57 -9.61
N LEU A 191 -4.49 -7.56 -8.99
CA LEU A 191 -5.63 -7.32 -8.10
C LEU A 191 -5.24 -6.53 -6.84
N GLU A 192 -4.07 -6.83 -6.25
CA GLU A 192 -3.51 -6.06 -5.15
C GLU A 192 -3.18 -4.61 -5.55
N GLU A 193 -2.64 -4.39 -6.76
CA GLU A 193 -2.39 -3.06 -7.31
C GLU A 193 -3.70 -2.28 -7.48
N PHE A 194 -4.76 -2.89 -8.02
CA PHE A 194 -6.09 -2.27 -8.11
C PHE A 194 -6.65 -1.92 -6.73
N ARG A 195 -6.48 -2.80 -5.74
CA ARG A 195 -6.94 -2.56 -4.36
C ARG A 195 -6.17 -1.42 -3.69
N ALA A 196 -4.86 -1.33 -3.93
CA ALA A 196 -4.06 -0.21 -3.45
C ALA A 196 -4.50 1.12 -4.08
N ILE A 197 -4.80 1.13 -5.38
CA ILE A 197 -5.37 2.29 -6.08
C ILE A 197 -6.72 2.67 -5.44
N GLN A 198 -7.61 1.69 -5.24
CA GLN A 198 -8.89 1.90 -4.57
C GLN A 198 -8.70 2.60 -3.21
N LYS A 199 -7.91 2.01 -2.31
CA LYS A 199 -7.64 2.56 -0.97
C LYS A 199 -7.01 3.95 -1.01
N LYS A 200 -6.17 4.24 -2.01
CA LYS A 200 -5.51 5.55 -2.15
C LYS A 200 -6.50 6.66 -2.51
N TYR A 201 -7.41 6.40 -3.45
CA TYR A 201 -8.27 7.44 -4.02
C TYR A 201 -9.65 7.54 -3.36
N LEU A 202 -10.20 6.46 -2.80
CA LEU A 202 -11.50 6.52 -2.10
C LEU A 202 -11.45 7.27 -0.76
N ASN A 203 -10.25 7.49 -0.20
CA ASN A 203 -10.08 8.28 1.02
C ASN A 203 -9.77 9.76 0.73
N ASP A 204 -9.86 10.20 -0.53
CA ASP A 204 -9.68 11.62 -0.87
C ASP A 204 -10.93 12.41 -0.49
N PRO A 205 -10.84 13.39 0.44
CA PRO A 205 -12.00 14.14 0.94
C PRO A 205 -12.67 15.01 -0.14
N ASN A 206 -12.05 15.18 -1.30
CA ASN A 206 -12.60 15.96 -2.40
C ASN A 206 -13.47 15.14 -3.34
N ILE A 207 -13.50 13.81 -3.20
CA ILE A 207 -14.32 12.93 -4.03
C ILE A 207 -15.80 13.11 -3.65
N SER A 208 -16.62 13.39 -4.66
CA SER A 208 -18.08 13.47 -4.50
C SER A 208 -18.72 12.08 -4.36
N GLU A 209 -19.94 12.02 -3.82
CA GLU A 209 -20.69 10.77 -3.68
C GLU A 209 -20.94 10.07 -5.04
N ASP A 210 -21.23 10.85 -6.09
CA ASP A 210 -21.43 10.32 -7.44
C ASP A 210 -20.14 9.72 -8.02
N GLU A 211 -18.99 10.38 -7.83
CA GLU A 211 -17.69 9.85 -8.23
C GLU A 211 -17.35 8.59 -7.45
N GLU A 212 -17.60 8.60 -6.14
CA GLU A 212 -17.37 7.46 -5.26
C GLU A 212 -18.14 6.23 -5.76
N GLN A 213 -19.43 6.39 -6.09
CA GLN A 213 -20.26 5.32 -6.63
C GLN A 213 -19.70 4.75 -7.94
N ILE A 214 -19.25 5.62 -8.87
CA ILE A 214 -18.62 5.18 -10.13
C ILE A 214 -17.32 4.43 -9.86
N MET A 215 -16.47 4.94 -8.95
CA MET A 215 -15.20 4.32 -8.58
C MET A 215 -15.40 2.95 -7.93
N GLN A 216 -16.34 2.83 -6.99
CA GLN A 216 -16.69 1.56 -6.34
C GLN A 216 -17.23 0.55 -7.36
N GLN A 217 -18.13 0.97 -8.25
CA GLN A 217 -18.67 0.09 -9.29
C GLN A 217 -17.60 -0.37 -10.27
N LEU A 218 -16.68 0.52 -10.69
CA LEU A 218 -15.55 0.14 -11.53
C LEU A 218 -14.67 -0.89 -10.82
N TYR A 219 -14.28 -0.63 -9.57
CA TYR A 219 -13.45 -1.55 -8.80
C TYR A 219 -14.10 -2.92 -8.63
N ARG A 220 -15.41 -2.95 -8.35
CA ARG A 220 -16.18 -4.20 -8.24
C ARG A 220 -16.13 -5.00 -9.55
N ASN A 221 -16.34 -4.35 -10.69
CA ASN A 221 -16.29 -5.02 -11.99
C ASN A 221 -14.88 -5.56 -12.30
N ILE A 222 -13.83 -4.77 -12.03
CA ILE A 222 -12.43 -5.18 -12.20
C ILE A 222 -12.10 -6.39 -11.32
N SER A 223 -12.56 -6.36 -10.07
CA SER A 223 -12.37 -7.45 -9.11
C SER A 223 -13.05 -8.72 -9.61
N VAL A 224 -14.30 -8.65 -10.07
CA VAL A 224 -15.03 -9.79 -10.63
C VAL A 224 -14.30 -10.40 -11.84
N THR A 225 -13.87 -9.56 -12.79
CA THR A 225 -13.11 -10.04 -13.96
C THR A 225 -11.78 -10.69 -13.56
N SER A 226 -11.04 -10.09 -12.62
CA SER A 226 -9.77 -10.65 -12.12
C SER A 226 -9.97 -11.97 -11.39
N ILE A 227 -10.99 -12.06 -10.54
CA ILE A 227 -11.38 -13.29 -9.83
C ILE A 227 -11.72 -14.38 -10.82
N LYS A 228 -12.52 -14.08 -11.85
CA LYS A 228 -12.91 -15.06 -12.85
C LYS A 228 -11.70 -15.67 -13.55
N VAL A 229 -10.73 -14.84 -13.96
CA VAL A 229 -9.48 -15.32 -14.59
C VAL A 229 -8.69 -16.21 -13.62
N ILE A 230 -8.59 -15.79 -12.37
CA ILE A 230 -7.94 -16.57 -11.31
C ILE A 230 -8.67 -17.91 -11.11
N ASP A 231 -10.00 -17.92 -11.02
CA ASP A 231 -10.81 -19.14 -10.86
C ASP A 231 -10.65 -20.07 -12.07
N ASP A 232 -10.60 -19.54 -13.29
CA ASP A 232 -10.41 -20.34 -14.51
C ASP A 232 -9.01 -21.00 -14.55
N LEU A 233 -7.97 -20.27 -14.12
CA LEU A 233 -6.62 -20.80 -13.93
C LEU A 233 -6.58 -21.93 -12.90
N ILE A 234 -7.31 -21.77 -11.80
CA ILE A 234 -7.37 -22.71 -10.68
C ILE A 234 -8.10 -24.00 -11.06
N MET A 235 -9.20 -23.86 -11.79
CA MET A 235 -10.05 -24.98 -12.19
C MET A 235 -9.47 -25.72 -13.39
N GLY A 236 -8.44 -25.15 -14.05
CA GLY A 236 -7.83 -25.69 -15.25
C GLY A 236 -8.75 -25.59 -16.47
N ASN A 237 -9.61 -24.57 -16.51
CA ASN A 237 -10.61 -24.37 -17.57
C ASN A 237 -10.03 -23.82 -18.88
N GLY A 238 -8.73 -23.50 -18.93
CA GLY A 238 -8.06 -23.01 -20.12
C GLY A 238 -6.80 -22.20 -19.79
N GLY A 239 -6.02 -21.86 -20.81
CA GLY A 239 -4.96 -20.85 -20.68
C GLY A 239 -5.56 -19.45 -20.60
N VAL A 240 -4.81 -18.51 -20.03
CA VAL A 240 -5.28 -17.12 -19.90
C VAL A 240 -5.01 -16.35 -21.18
N ASP A 241 -6.07 -15.73 -21.71
CA ASP A 241 -5.94 -14.70 -22.73
C ASP A 241 -5.76 -13.34 -22.05
N ASP A 242 -4.50 -12.90 -21.96
CA ASP A 242 -4.12 -11.58 -21.43
C ASP A 242 -4.80 -10.43 -22.18
N ASP A 243 -5.05 -10.59 -23.48
CA ASP A 243 -5.68 -9.59 -24.31
C ASP A 243 -7.18 -9.54 -23.99
N GLU A 244 -7.84 -10.69 -23.82
CA GLU A 244 -9.24 -10.75 -23.38
C GLU A 244 -9.42 -10.06 -22.02
N PHE A 245 -8.56 -10.37 -21.04
CA PHE A 245 -8.57 -9.72 -19.74
C PHE A 245 -8.39 -8.20 -19.87
N GLN A 246 -7.38 -7.74 -20.60
CA GLN A 246 -7.12 -6.30 -20.79
C GLN A 246 -8.28 -5.59 -21.49
N ASN A 247 -8.91 -6.25 -22.47
CA ASN A 247 -10.06 -5.72 -23.19
C ASN A 247 -11.28 -5.58 -22.28
N GLU A 248 -11.52 -6.57 -21.41
CA GLU A 248 -12.62 -6.53 -20.45
C GLU A 248 -12.42 -5.44 -19.39
N ILE A 249 -11.22 -5.32 -18.81
CA ILE A 249 -10.90 -4.22 -17.88
C ILE A 249 -11.03 -2.86 -18.59
N SER A 250 -10.53 -2.74 -19.82
CA SER A 250 -10.68 -1.51 -20.63
C SER A 250 -12.14 -1.14 -20.87
N ALA A 251 -13.01 -2.12 -21.11
CA ALA A 251 -14.45 -1.90 -21.28
C ALA A 251 -15.11 -1.38 -20.01
N HIS A 252 -14.72 -1.90 -18.83
CA HIS A 252 -15.17 -1.39 -17.54
C HIS A 252 -14.73 0.05 -17.32
N VAL A 253 -13.46 0.37 -17.61
CA VAL A 253 -12.91 1.73 -17.52
C VAL A 253 -13.65 2.69 -18.44
N LEU A 254 -13.91 2.30 -19.70
CA LEU A 254 -14.67 3.11 -20.65
C LEU A 254 -16.12 3.35 -20.18
N THR A 255 -16.72 2.38 -19.52
CA THR A 255 -18.06 2.51 -18.94
C THR A 255 -18.07 3.53 -17.80
N ALA A 256 -17.10 3.44 -16.89
CA ALA A 256 -16.94 4.40 -15.80
C ALA A 256 -16.69 5.83 -16.32
N TRP A 257 -15.82 5.96 -17.33
CA TRP A 257 -15.58 7.24 -18.00
C TRP A 257 -16.85 7.82 -18.64
N LYS A 258 -17.65 7.00 -19.34
CA LYS A 258 -18.93 7.45 -19.93
C LYS A 258 -19.94 7.88 -18.87
N GLN A 259 -19.99 7.20 -17.72
CA GLN A 259 -20.83 7.60 -16.60
C GLN A 259 -20.36 8.95 -16.02
N SER A 260 -19.04 9.14 -15.89
CA SER A 260 -18.46 10.35 -15.33
C SER A 260 -18.66 11.60 -16.19
N GLN A 261 -18.95 11.46 -17.49
CA GLN A 261 -19.28 12.61 -18.36
C GLN A 261 -20.55 13.36 -17.95
N LYS A 262 -21.36 12.80 -17.05
CA LYS A 262 -22.63 13.39 -16.59
C LYS A 262 -22.49 14.16 -15.28
N ILE A 263 -21.31 14.15 -14.67
CA ILE A 263 -21.03 14.76 -13.37
C ILE A 263 -19.78 15.64 -13.46
N GLU A 264 -19.59 16.52 -12.49
CA GLU A 264 -18.32 17.22 -12.32
C GLU A 264 -17.27 16.23 -11.79
N ILE A 265 -16.08 16.22 -12.40
CA ILE A 265 -15.01 15.28 -12.05
C ILE A 265 -13.77 15.98 -11.49
N THR A 266 -13.32 15.48 -10.36
CA THR A 266 -12.20 15.96 -9.56
C THR A 266 -10.86 15.45 -10.09
N SER A 267 -9.77 16.02 -9.58
CA SER A 267 -8.42 15.52 -9.87
C SER A 267 -8.17 14.13 -9.28
N GLY A 268 -8.78 13.83 -8.13
CA GLY A 268 -8.74 12.51 -7.50
C GLY A 268 -9.36 11.43 -8.38
N PHE A 269 -10.56 11.68 -8.93
CA PHE A 269 -11.22 10.74 -9.83
C PHE A 269 -10.42 10.51 -11.13
N LYS A 270 -9.91 11.59 -11.73
CA LYS A 270 -9.03 11.48 -12.92
C LYS A 270 -7.78 10.66 -12.61
N GLY A 271 -7.19 10.89 -11.45
CA GLY A 271 -6.03 10.15 -10.95
C GLY A 271 -6.31 8.66 -10.77
N PHE A 272 -7.46 8.32 -10.19
CA PHE A 272 -7.91 6.95 -10.02
C PHE A 272 -8.04 6.20 -11.35
N ILE A 273 -8.76 6.79 -12.32
CA ILE A 273 -8.96 6.16 -13.65
C ILE A 273 -7.63 5.95 -14.36
N ASN A 274 -6.76 6.96 -14.39
CA ASN A 274 -5.45 6.84 -15.04
C ASN A 274 -4.53 5.82 -14.34
N ALA A 275 -4.63 5.70 -13.02
CA ALA A 275 -3.87 4.69 -12.28
C ALA A 275 -4.30 3.27 -12.67
N ILE A 276 -5.60 3.03 -12.84
CA ILE A 276 -6.12 1.75 -13.35
C ILE A 276 -5.61 1.51 -14.79
N CYS A 277 -5.69 2.50 -15.67
CA CYS A 277 -5.16 2.40 -17.03
C CYS A 277 -3.69 1.98 -17.03
N ASN A 278 -2.87 2.53 -16.13
CA ASN A 278 -1.46 2.21 -16.04
C ASN A 278 -1.21 0.72 -15.69
N VAL A 279 -1.99 0.14 -14.76
CA VAL A 279 -1.87 -1.29 -14.39
C VAL A 279 -2.12 -2.20 -15.60
N ILE A 280 -3.07 -1.84 -16.47
CA ILE A 280 -3.36 -2.58 -17.70
C ILE A 280 -2.61 -2.09 -18.93
N LYS A 281 -1.62 -1.20 -18.77
CA LYS A 281 -0.83 -0.59 -19.87
C LYS A 281 -1.69 0.12 -20.93
N LEU A 282 -2.87 0.59 -20.55
CA LEU A 282 -3.72 1.43 -21.38
C LEU A 282 -3.25 2.89 -21.28
N ALA A 283 -3.37 3.64 -22.39
CA ALA A 283 -3.08 5.07 -22.38
C ALA A 283 -3.97 5.81 -21.36
N PRO A 284 -3.45 6.84 -20.68
CA PRO A 284 -4.24 7.63 -19.75
C PRO A 284 -5.41 8.30 -20.47
N ILE A 285 -6.60 8.24 -19.87
CA ILE A 285 -7.82 8.83 -20.44
C ILE A 285 -7.87 10.33 -20.18
N PHE A 286 -7.42 10.75 -18.99
CA PHE A 286 -7.41 12.14 -18.60
C PHE A 286 -6.01 12.72 -18.70
N ASN A 287 -5.89 13.90 -19.31
CA ASN A 287 -4.65 14.66 -19.21
C ASN A 287 -4.63 15.38 -17.85
N ILE A 288 -3.87 14.85 -16.90
CA ILE A 288 -3.66 15.50 -15.60
C ILE A 288 -2.47 16.44 -15.76
N THR A 289 -2.73 17.66 -16.22
CA THR A 289 -1.74 18.74 -16.08
C THR A 289 -1.56 18.98 -14.59
N ASN A 290 -0.40 18.58 -14.06
CA ASN A 290 0.05 18.98 -12.73
C ASN A 290 0.37 20.48 -12.76
N SER A 291 -0.66 21.31 -12.83
CA SER A 291 -0.56 22.77 -12.75
C SER A 291 0.16 23.20 -11.48
N SER A 292 0.08 22.43 -10.39
CA SER A 292 0.89 22.61 -9.18
C SER A 292 2.40 22.46 -9.41
N ILE A 293 2.82 21.47 -10.21
CA ILE A 293 4.25 21.30 -10.56
C ILE A 293 4.67 22.37 -11.54
N ILE A 294 3.84 22.69 -12.55
CA ILE A 294 4.15 23.74 -13.54
C ILE A 294 4.22 25.11 -12.86
N ASN A 295 3.30 25.42 -11.94
CA ASN A 295 3.33 26.66 -11.17
C ASN A 295 4.54 26.68 -10.23
N LYS A 296 4.84 25.60 -9.48
CA LYS A 296 6.07 25.52 -8.69
C LYS A 296 7.34 25.61 -9.54
N MET A 297 7.36 25.05 -10.74
CA MET A 297 8.49 25.16 -11.68
C MET A 297 8.61 26.58 -12.20
N ASN A 298 7.49 27.26 -12.46
CA ASN A 298 7.47 28.66 -12.86
C ASN A 298 7.84 29.59 -11.70
N ASP A 299 7.44 29.27 -10.47
CA ASP A 299 7.81 30.01 -9.26
C ASP A 299 9.31 29.85 -8.99
N ILE A 300 9.85 28.62 -9.04
CA ILE A 300 11.29 28.35 -8.96
C ILE A 300 12.05 29.03 -10.09
N LYS A 301 11.50 29.03 -11.31
CA LYS A 301 12.11 29.70 -12.46
C LYS A 301 12.12 31.21 -12.25
N ASN A 302 11.03 31.80 -11.78
CA ASN A 302 10.94 33.23 -11.48
C ASN A 302 11.87 33.63 -10.32
N GLU A 303 11.98 32.81 -9.27
CA GLU A 303 12.93 32.99 -8.17
C GLU A 303 14.40 32.87 -8.63
N LEU A 304 14.69 32.01 -9.62
CA LEU A 304 16.03 31.90 -10.21
C LEU A 304 16.38 33.06 -11.15
N PHE A 305 15.40 33.67 -11.83
CA PHE A 305 15.61 34.82 -12.71
C PHE A 305 15.55 36.17 -11.99
N LEU A 306 14.89 36.27 -10.84
CA LEU A 306 14.87 37.47 -9.99
C LEU A 306 16.16 37.64 -9.15
N ASN A 307 16.95 36.58 -8.95
CA ASN A 307 18.24 36.64 -8.25
C ASN A 307 19.45 36.93 -9.17
N THR A 308 19.21 37.28 -10.43
CA THR A 308 20.28 37.63 -11.40
C THR A 308 20.30 39.10 -11.82
N GLU A 309 19.41 39.94 -11.29
CA GLU A 309 19.40 41.38 -11.53
C GLU A 309 19.32 42.14 -10.20
N GLU A 310 20.39 42.09 -9.39
CA GLU A 310 20.73 43.13 -8.39
C GLU A 310 22.11 42.80 -7.80
N ASP A 311 23.15 43.42 -8.38
CA ASP A 311 24.30 44.03 -7.69
C ASP A 311 25.47 44.24 -8.68
N SER A 312 25.40 45.34 -9.43
CA SER A 312 26.60 46.03 -9.89
C SER A 312 26.37 47.55 -9.91
N ASP A 313 25.90 48.11 -8.81
CA ASP A 313 26.25 49.48 -8.44
C ASP A 313 27.56 49.41 -7.66
N PHE A 314 28.68 49.53 -8.39
CA PHE A 314 29.94 49.92 -7.77
C PHE A 314 30.06 51.42 -7.97
N GLU A 315 29.76 52.15 -6.89
CA GLU A 315 29.95 53.58 -6.76
C GLU A 315 31.42 53.98 -6.98
N ASP A 316 31.55 55.20 -7.49
CA ASP A 316 32.77 55.98 -7.68
C ASP A 316 33.61 56.10 -6.40
N GLU A 317 34.91 55.81 -6.49
CA GLU A 317 35.92 56.45 -5.63
C GLU A 317 37.04 57.04 -6.49
N ASP A 318 37.14 58.36 -6.42
CA ASP A 318 38.23 59.19 -6.94
C ASP A 318 39.57 58.81 -6.29
N GLU A 319 40.58 58.48 -7.11
CA GLU A 319 41.98 58.71 -6.75
C GLU A 319 42.70 59.50 -7.84
N ASP A 320 43.17 60.66 -7.40
CA ASP A 320 43.94 61.69 -8.06
C ASP A 320 45.27 61.19 -8.68
N ASP A 321 45.55 61.71 -9.89
CA ASP A 321 46.79 62.43 -10.19
C ASP A 321 48.13 61.66 -10.23
N GLU A 322 48.33 60.70 -11.16
CA GLU A 322 49.70 60.38 -11.62
C GLU A 322 49.79 59.65 -12.98
N ASN A 323 49.35 60.27 -14.10
CA ASN A 323 49.99 59.98 -15.42
C ASN A 323 49.68 60.99 -16.54
N ARG A 324 49.54 62.26 -16.15
CA ARG A 324 49.65 63.40 -17.08
C ARG A 324 51.13 63.68 -17.39
N ARG A 325 51.84 62.72 -18.00
CA ARG A 325 53.15 62.89 -18.69
C ARG A 325 53.58 61.55 -19.30
N LEU A 326 54.00 61.60 -20.57
CA LEU A 326 54.52 60.50 -21.42
C LEU A 326 53.40 59.79 -22.20
N LEU A 327 53.03 60.11 -23.45
CA LEU A 327 53.88 60.21 -24.62
C LEU A 327 53.04 60.72 -25.83
N GLU A 328 52.76 62.01 -25.90
CA GLU A 328 52.83 62.71 -27.20
C GLU A 328 54.26 63.24 -27.34
N ARG A 329 55.15 62.39 -27.86
CA ARG A 329 56.43 62.80 -28.47
C ARG A 329 57.12 61.58 -29.09
N ARG A 330 56.68 61.24 -30.30
CA ARG A 330 57.49 61.01 -31.51
C ARG A 330 56.70 60.17 -32.52
N GLY A 331 56.06 60.85 -33.47
CA GLY A 331 56.10 60.36 -34.86
C GLY A 331 57.55 60.41 -35.37
N PRO A 332 57.88 59.74 -36.47
CA PRO A 332 57.08 59.63 -37.69
C PRO A 332 56.52 58.23 -37.98
#